data_AF-A0A194X4Y4-F1
#
_entry.id   AF-A0A194X4Y4-F1
#
_cell.length_a   1.000
_cell.length_b   1.000
_cell.length_c   1.000
_cell.angle_alpha   90.00
_cell.angle_beta   90.00
_cell.angle_gamma   90.00
#
_symmetry.space_group_name_H-M   'P 1'
#
loop_
_entity.id
_entity.type
_entity.pdbx_description
1 polymer ?
#
loop_
_entity_poly.entity_id
_entity_poly.type
_entity_poly.pdbx_seq_one_letter_code
_entity_poly.pdbx_strand_id
1 'polypeptide(L)'
;DWLGAQSEVFWIKGKAGSGKSTLMKFLSNHPETLNHLRAWAGNQQLITARFFFWNSGTALQKSQTGLLRSLLFEILRQCPEVLHYVCMVRARFKDPELRCLNPGSEHLPRQLDHLLDESLDWSHEELVHVYKCLVHTKAQSKFCFFIDGLDEFKAEGAQDHRELVSTLRELATWPNVKLCLASRPWTVFADAFTSTKWVLQLEDLTKPDIYRYVSDKFMKHDQYQKLLKARPGYSDLIGEVVRKVQGVFLWVFLVVRDLLDGLTYNDPIKTMHLRLNQFPDDLESYFQHMIDSIPKFYRKETAQVFQIALSREEPLSLITYAFVDDLAEDPNLGLAGGDIELTSSAIDDK
;
A
#
# COMPACT_ATOMS: atom_id res chain seq x y z
N ASP A 1 16.68 0.39 17.48
CA ASP A 1 17.60 1.50 17.13
C ASP A 1 16.91 2.70 16.48
N TRP A 2 16.38 2.61 15.25
CA TRP A 2 15.74 3.76 14.56
C TRP A 2 14.69 4.49 15.41
N LEU A 3 13.81 3.75 16.10
CA LEU A 3 12.74 4.34 16.92
C LEU A 3 13.27 5.27 18.02
N GLY A 4 14.48 5.05 18.53
CA GLY A 4 15.13 5.89 19.53
C GLY A 4 16.14 6.90 18.98
N ALA A 5 16.50 6.83 17.69
CA ALA A 5 17.43 7.74 17.05
C ALA A 5 16.78 9.13 16.80
N GLN A 6 17.58 10.13 16.42
CA GLN A 6 17.03 11.41 15.95
C GLN A 6 16.28 11.23 14.60
N SER A 7 15.47 12.24 14.25
CA SER A 7 14.53 12.24 13.13
C SER A 7 15.18 11.87 11.79
N GLU A 8 14.85 10.68 11.28
CA GLU A 8 15.30 10.16 9.99
C GLU A 8 14.20 9.27 9.39
N VAL A 9 14.26 9.08 8.06
CA VAL A 9 13.42 8.13 7.33
C VAL A 9 13.87 6.69 7.63
N PHE A 10 12.90 5.81 7.88
CA PHE A 10 13.05 4.36 7.83
C PHE A 10 12.32 3.84 6.60
N TRP A 11 13.02 3.19 5.69
CA TRP A 11 12.44 2.70 4.45
C TRP A 11 12.38 1.17 4.41
N ILE A 12 11.16 0.65 4.33
CA ILE A 12 10.85 -0.76 4.10
C ILE A 12 10.66 -0.96 2.60
N LYS A 13 11.66 -1.54 1.95
CA LYS A 13 11.57 -1.91 0.54
C LYS A 13 11.26 -3.39 0.39
N GLY A 14 10.61 -3.74 -0.71
CA GLY A 14 10.49 -5.14 -1.09
C GLY A 14 9.55 -5.45 -2.23
N LYS A 15 9.62 -6.69 -2.72
CA LYS A 15 8.82 -7.19 -3.85
C LYS A 15 7.30 -7.15 -3.58
N ALA A 16 6.49 -7.20 -4.63
CA ALA A 16 5.05 -7.42 -4.49
C ALA A 16 4.78 -8.73 -3.74
N GLY A 17 3.82 -8.75 -2.81
CA GLY A 17 3.50 -9.95 -2.03
C GLY A 17 4.55 -10.39 -0.98
N SER A 18 5.60 -9.60 -0.73
CA SER A 18 6.59 -9.87 0.35
C SER A 18 6.06 -9.60 1.77
N GLY A 19 4.88 -8.97 1.91
CA GLY A 19 4.25 -8.69 3.20
C GLY A 19 4.48 -7.29 3.77
N LYS A 20 4.92 -6.31 2.95
CA LYS A 20 5.19 -4.93 3.40
C LYS A 20 4.00 -4.31 4.15
N SER A 21 2.80 -4.39 3.57
CA SER A 21 1.58 -3.85 4.19
C SER A 21 1.21 -4.56 5.49
N THR A 22 1.45 -5.88 5.57
CA THR A 22 1.29 -6.64 6.80
C THR A 22 2.25 -6.15 7.87
N LEU A 23 3.53 -5.96 7.53
CA LEU A 23 4.53 -5.40 8.42
C LEU A 23 4.18 -3.97 8.85
N MET A 24 3.75 -3.10 7.93
CA MET A 24 3.39 -1.71 8.26
C MET A 24 2.18 -1.64 9.21
N LYS A 25 1.16 -2.46 8.98
CA LYS A 25 0.00 -2.59 9.88
C LYS A 25 0.42 -3.11 11.25
N PHE A 26 1.33 -4.07 11.30
CA PHE A 26 1.90 -4.58 12.55
C PHE A 26 2.67 -3.47 13.29
N LEU A 27 3.67 -2.86 12.65
CA LEU A 27 4.55 -1.86 13.26
C LEU A 27 3.77 -0.66 13.81
N SER A 28 2.82 -0.13 13.05
CA SER A 28 2.05 1.06 13.44
C SER A 28 1.15 0.87 14.65
N ASN A 29 0.82 -0.38 15.02
CA ASN A 29 -0.04 -0.68 16.17
C ASN A 29 0.67 -1.50 17.25
N HIS A 30 1.93 -1.89 17.05
CA HIS A 30 2.62 -2.78 17.97
C HIS A 30 2.98 -2.07 19.29
N PRO A 31 2.67 -2.64 20.46
CA PRO A 31 2.96 -2.02 21.77
C PRO A 31 4.42 -1.62 21.96
N GLU A 32 5.37 -2.49 21.57
CA GLU A 32 6.80 -2.17 21.69
C GLU A 32 7.23 -1.01 20.78
N THR A 33 6.66 -0.90 19.58
CA THR A 33 6.93 0.25 18.70
C THR A 33 6.48 1.54 19.38
N LEU A 34 5.27 1.53 19.94
CA LEU A 34 4.72 2.69 20.66
C LEU A 34 5.52 3.00 21.93
N ASN A 35 6.00 2.00 22.66
CA ASN A 35 6.84 2.20 23.84
C ASN A 35 8.15 2.89 23.48
N HIS A 36 8.82 2.45 22.41
CA HIS A 36 10.04 3.11 21.94
C HIS A 36 9.78 4.52 21.40
N LEU A 37 8.67 4.74 20.69
CA LEU A 37 8.29 6.08 20.23
C LEU A 37 7.96 7.02 21.40
N ARG A 38 7.32 6.53 22.46
CA ARG A 38 7.07 7.30 23.68
C ARG A 38 8.38 7.65 24.38
N ALA A 39 9.31 6.70 24.47
CA ALA A 39 10.64 6.96 25.01
C ALA A 39 11.39 8.03 24.20
N TRP A 40 11.29 8.00 22.87
CA TRP A 40 11.83 9.04 21.99
C TRP A 40 11.14 10.40 22.17
N ALA A 41 9.83 10.41 22.39
CA ALA A 41 9.09 11.64 22.66
C ALA A 41 9.43 12.24 24.04
N GLY A 42 9.83 11.41 25.00
CA GLY A 42 10.14 11.86 26.37
C GLY A 42 8.90 12.48 27.01
N ASN A 43 9.02 13.74 27.44
CA ASN A 43 7.92 14.50 28.04
C ASN A 43 7.02 15.20 27.00
N GLN A 44 7.35 15.10 25.70
CA GLN A 44 6.57 15.68 24.61
C GLN A 44 5.40 14.76 24.25
N GLN A 45 4.32 15.34 23.73
CA GLN A 45 3.18 14.57 23.26
C GLN A 45 3.57 13.78 22.00
N LEU A 46 3.40 12.46 22.03
CA LEU A 46 3.56 11.60 20.85
C LEU A 46 2.27 11.58 20.04
N ILE A 47 2.38 11.85 18.74
CA ILE A 47 1.28 11.78 17.78
C ILE A 47 1.69 10.80 16.67
N THR A 48 0.88 9.77 16.47
CA THR A 48 1.12 8.77 15.42
C THR A 48 0.03 8.84 14.37
N ALA A 49 0.39 8.94 13.09
CA ALA A 49 -0.58 8.91 12.01
C ALA A 49 -0.18 7.89 10.94
N ARG A 50 -1.16 7.37 10.22
CA ARG A 50 -0.95 6.33 9.22
C ARG A 50 -1.71 6.62 7.94
N PHE A 51 -1.10 6.25 6.83
CA PHE A 51 -1.75 6.29 5.52
C PHE A 51 -1.28 5.10 4.68
N PHE A 52 -2.22 4.50 3.96
CA PHE A 52 -1.95 3.39 3.06
C PHE A 52 -2.45 3.82 1.70
N PHE A 53 -1.53 4.07 0.78
CA PHE A 53 -1.91 4.26 -0.61
C PHE A 53 -2.58 2.98 -1.11
N TRP A 54 -3.64 3.15 -1.89
CA TRP A 54 -4.32 2.04 -2.51
C TRP A 54 -4.70 2.42 -3.93
N ASN A 55 -4.03 1.83 -4.92
CA ASN A 55 -4.25 2.20 -6.32
C ASN A 55 -5.66 1.84 -6.81
N SER A 56 -6.27 0.79 -6.24
CA SER A 56 -7.68 0.42 -6.48
C SER A 56 -8.67 1.17 -5.58
N GLY A 57 -8.20 2.17 -4.82
CA GLY A 57 -9.04 3.01 -3.98
C GLY A 57 -9.53 4.27 -4.68
N THR A 58 -10.19 5.13 -3.89
CA THR A 58 -10.70 6.42 -4.34
C THR A 58 -9.57 7.37 -4.77
N ALA A 59 -9.90 8.46 -5.48
CA ALA A 59 -8.97 9.54 -5.83
C ALA A 59 -8.13 10.04 -4.63
N LEU A 60 -8.73 10.13 -3.44
CA LEU A 60 -8.00 10.51 -2.24
C LEU A 60 -7.06 9.42 -1.74
N GLN A 61 -7.43 8.14 -1.86
CA GLN A 61 -6.57 7.03 -1.41
C GLN A 61 -5.32 6.82 -2.25
N LYS A 62 -5.28 7.41 -3.45
CA LYS A 62 -4.12 7.34 -4.36
C LYS A 62 -3.38 8.66 -4.57
N SER A 63 -3.83 9.76 -3.96
CA SER A 63 -3.25 11.10 -4.17
C SER A 63 -2.49 11.62 -2.95
N GLN A 64 -1.59 12.57 -3.20
CA GLN A 64 -0.81 13.23 -2.16
C GLN A 64 -1.67 14.12 -1.26
N THR A 65 -2.70 14.75 -1.83
CA THR A 65 -3.70 15.50 -1.07
C THR A 65 -4.42 14.60 -0.07
N GLY A 66 -4.82 13.39 -0.48
CA GLY A 66 -5.45 12.45 0.45
C GLY A 66 -4.50 11.94 1.53
N LEU A 67 -3.22 11.70 1.22
CA LEU A 67 -2.18 11.44 2.22
C LEU A 67 -2.12 12.54 3.27
N LEU A 68 -1.90 13.79 2.85
CA LEU A 68 -1.72 14.93 3.75
C LEU A 68 -2.98 15.22 4.57
N ARG A 69 -4.17 15.12 3.97
CA ARG A 69 -5.46 15.28 4.67
C ARG A 69 -5.69 14.19 5.71
N SER A 70 -5.39 12.93 5.39
CA SER A 70 -5.59 11.81 6.30
C SER A 70 -4.66 11.90 7.51
N LEU A 71 -3.39 12.24 7.27
CA LEU A 71 -2.44 12.48 8.37
C LEU A 71 -2.88 13.66 9.24
N LEU A 72 -3.45 14.73 8.65
CA LEU A 72 -3.89 15.91 9.38
C LEU A 72 -5.11 15.58 10.24
N PHE A 73 -6.05 14.82 9.68
CA PHE A 73 -7.19 14.30 10.43
C PHE A 73 -6.76 13.47 11.64
N GLU A 74 -5.78 12.56 11.47
CA GLU A 74 -5.24 11.75 12.57
C GLU A 74 -4.56 12.61 13.66
N ILE A 75 -3.85 13.68 13.28
CA ILE A 75 -3.28 14.65 14.21
C ILE A 75 -4.40 15.37 14.98
N LEU A 76 -5.40 15.91 14.28
CA LEU A 76 -6.52 16.64 14.89
C LEU A 76 -7.33 15.76 15.84
N ARG A 77 -7.48 14.47 15.52
CA ARG A 77 -8.16 13.50 16.38
C ARG A 77 -7.43 13.26 17.70
N GLN A 78 -6.09 13.28 17.69
CA GLN A 78 -5.26 13.09 18.88
C GLN A 78 -5.00 14.38 19.66
N CYS A 79 -5.06 15.52 18.99
CA CYS A 79 -4.82 16.85 19.55
C CYS A 79 -5.94 17.84 19.15
N PRO A 80 -7.18 17.68 19.64
CA PRO A 80 -8.29 18.55 19.23
C PRO A 80 -8.04 20.04 19.51
N GLU A 81 -7.16 20.36 20.47
CA GLU A 81 -6.81 21.74 20.82
C GLU A 81 -6.05 22.48 19.72
N VAL A 82 -5.48 21.78 18.73
CA VAL A 82 -4.81 22.42 17.58
C VAL A 82 -5.77 22.77 16.45
N LEU A 83 -7.03 22.36 16.53
CA LEU A 83 -8.04 22.61 15.50
C LEU A 83 -8.19 24.11 15.22
N HIS A 84 -8.34 24.92 16.26
CA HIS A 84 -8.49 26.38 16.11
C HIS A 84 -7.26 26.99 15.43
N TYR A 85 -6.06 26.54 15.79
CA TYR A 85 -4.82 26.98 15.17
C TYR A 85 -4.76 26.60 13.69
N VAL A 86 -5.12 25.36 13.34
CA VAL A 86 -5.17 24.90 11.94
C VAL A 86 -6.17 25.72 11.12
N CYS A 87 -7.38 25.95 11.64
CA CYS A 87 -8.38 26.80 10.99
C CYS A 87 -7.86 28.22 10.76
N MET A 88 -7.17 28.82 11.74
CA MET A 88 -6.57 30.15 11.59
C MET A 88 -5.48 30.17 10.52
N VAL A 89 -4.57 29.19 10.50
CA VAL A 89 -3.50 29.11 9.49
C VAL A 89 -4.11 28.94 8.10
N ARG A 90 -5.13 28.08 7.97
CA ARG A 90 -5.88 27.87 6.73
C ARG A 90 -6.50 29.18 6.23
N ALA A 91 -7.22 29.89 7.09
CA ALA A 91 -7.87 31.16 6.74
C ALA A 91 -6.86 32.22 6.28
N ARG A 92 -5.73 32.36 6.99
CA ARG A 92 -4.63 33.27 6.60
C ARG A 92 -3.94 32.87 5.30
N PHE A 93 -3.93 31.58 4.96
CA PHE A 93 -3.40 31.12 3.69
C PHE A 93 -4.29 31.57 2.53
N LYS A 94 -5.62 31.41 2.65
CA LYS A 94 -6.61 31.75 1.62
C LYS A 94 -6.84 33.26 1.49
N ASP A 95 -6.80 34.01 2.59
CA ASP A 95 -7.06 35.45 2.59
C ASP A 95 -5.80 36.27 2.95
N PRO A 96 -5.23 37.01 1.98
CA PRO A 96 -4.09 37.90 2.22
C PRO A 96 -4.36 39.00 3.25
N GLU A 97 -5.59 39.49 3.41
CA GLU A 97 -5.92 40.55 4.38
C GLU A 97 -5.75 40.05 5.82
N LEU A 98 -6.04 38.76 6.06
CA LEU A 98 -5.84 38.11 7.35
C LEU A 98 -4.36 37.85 7.68
N ARG A 99 -3.45 37.90 6.69
CA ARG A 99 -1.99 37.74 6.91
C ARG A 99 -1.38 38.92 7.67
N CYS A 100 -1.99 40.10 7.57
CA CYS A 100 -1.54 41.33 8.20
C CYS A 100 -1.93 41.44 9.69
N LEU A 101 -2.75 40.50 10.19
CA LEU A 101 -3.14 40.45 11.60
C LEU A 101 -2.01 39.87 12.46
N ASN A 102 -1.68 40.56 13.55
CA ASN A 102 -0.60 40.15 14.46
C ASN A 102 -0.77 38.68 14.94
N PRO A 103 0.29 37.85 14.92
CA PRO A 103 0.23 36.45 15.36
C PRO A 103 -0.25 36.26 16.81
N GLY A 104 -0.10 37.28 17.66
CA GLY A 104 -0.50 37.28 19.08
C GLY A 104 -1.88 37.88 19.36
N SER A 105 -2.64 38.30 18.34
CA SER A 105 -4.04 38.69 18.51
C SER A 105 -4.89 37.42 18.65
N GLU A 106 -5.11 36.98 19.88
CA GLU A 106 -6.04 35.87 20.22
C GLU A 106 -7.51 36.17 19.85
N HIS A 107 -7.80 37.38 19.39
CA HIS A 107 -9.13 37.80 19.00
C HIS A 107 -9.35 37.47 17.52
N LEU A 108 -9.92 36.30 17.29
CA LEU A 108 -10.67 36.02 16.07
C LEU A 108 -11.82 37.05 15.96
N PRO A 109 -12.18 37.54 14.76
CA PRO A 109 -13.51 38.11 14.58
C PRO A 109 -14.55 37.13 15.15
N ARG A 110 -15.49 37.60 15.97
CA ARG A 110 -16.46 36.78 16.74
C ARG A 110 -17.37 35.85 15.91
N GLN A 111 -17.14 35.74 14.60
CA GLN A 111 -17.86 34.88 13.67
C GLN A 111 -16.87 33.86 13.08
N LEU A 112 -16.62 32.79 13.82
CA LEU A 112 -15.92 31.59 13.34
C LEU A 112 -16.68 30.96 12.14
N ASP A 113 -18.00 31.13 12.11
CA ASP A 113 -18.90 30.54 11.10
C ASP A 113 -18.64 31.00 9.66
N HIS A 114 -18.10 32.21 9.44
CA HIS A 114 -17.76 32.68 8.09
C HIS A 114 -16.35 32.29 7.65
N LEU A 115 -15.47 31.87 8.58
CA LEU A 115 -14.09 31.47 8.31
C LEU A 115 -13.91 29.95 8.21
N LEU A 116 -14.88 29.19 8.71
CA LEU A 116 -15.04 27.78 8.42
C LEU A 116 -15.53 27.65 6.98
N ASP A 117 -14.57 27.69 6.06
CA ASP A 117 -14.82 27.26 4.69
C ASP A 117 -15.30 25.80 4.72
N GLU A 118 -16.61 25.62 4.51
CA GLU A 118 -17.26 24.31 4.39
C GLU A 118 -16.69 23.51 3.21
N SER A 119 -15.96 24.15 2.28
CA SER A 119 -15.28 23.43 1.22
C SER A 119 -14.17 22.53 1.80
N LEU A 120 -14.28 21.26 1.45
CA LEU A 120 -13.25 20.25 1.65
C LEU A 120 -12.13 20.35 0.59
N ASP A 121 -12.08 21.48 -0.12
CA ASP A 121 -11.11 21.79 -1.16
C ASP A 121 -9.84 22.32 -0.50
N TRP A 122 -8.90 21.39 -0.31
CA TRP A 122 -7.57 21.65 0.20
C TRP A 122 -6.58 21.58 -0.95
N SER A 123 -5.81 22.65 -1.16
CA SER A 123 -4.68 22.61 -2.09
C SER A 123 -3.48 21.89 -1.45
N HIS A 124 -2.58 21.39 -2.29
CA HIS A 124 -1.33 20.78 -1.81
C HIS A 124 -0.48 21.80 -1.03
N GLU A 125 -0.31 23.01 -1.58
CA GLU A 125 0.47 24.09 -0.99
C GLU A 125 -0.11 24.54 0.35
N GLU A 126 -1.44 24.59 0.45
CA GLU A 126 -2.17 24.91 1.67
C GLU A 126 -1.89 23.88 2.77
N LEU A 127 -1.97 22.59 2.45
CA LEU A 127 -1.69 21.52 3.41
C LEU A 127 -0.23 21.57 3.87
N VAL A 128 0.72 21.66 2.95
CA VAL A 128 2.16 21.76 3.30
C VAL A 128 2.42 22.97 4.19
N HIS A 129 1.77 24.11 3.92
CA HIS A 129 1.87 25.30 4.76
C HIS A 129 1.33 25.06 6.18
N VAL A 130 0.15 24.44 6.31
CA VAL A 130 -0.41 24.06 7.62
C VAL A 130 0.54 23.16 8.39
N TYR A 131 1.12 22.14 7.75
CA TYR A 131 2.11 21.26 8.40
C TYR A 131 3.33 22.03 8.87
N LYS A 132 3.90 22.90 8.04
CA LYS A 132 5.02 23.78 8.43
C LYS A 132 4.68 24.57 9.68
N CYS A 133 3.53 25.24 9.71
CA CYS A 133 3.07 26.03 10.85
C CYS A 133 2.84 25.19 12.11
N LEU A 134 2.17 24.03 11.97
CA LEU A 134 1.82 23.15 13.08
C LEU A 134 3.07 22.55 13.75
N VAL A 135 4.01 22.06 12.95
CA VAL A 135 5.23 21.42 13.43
C VAL A 135 6.17 22.41 14.12
N HIS A 136 6.25 23.66 13.63
CA HIS A 136 7.08 24.71 14.24
C HIS A 136 6.44 25.35 15.48
N THR A 137 5.11 25.45 15.54
CA THR A 137 4.40 26.10 16.65
C THR A 137 4.23 25.18 17.85
N LYS A 138 4.04 23.88 17.61
CA LYS A 138 3.96 22.84 18.65
C LYS A 138 5.33 22.18 18.85
N ALA A 139 6.31 22.97 19.31
CA ALA A 139 7.62 22.47 19.72
C ALA A 139 7.57 21.43 20.87
N GLN A 140 6.38 21.11 21.40
CA GLN A 140 6.13 20.11 22.44
C GLN A 140 5.49 18.80 21.92
N SER A 141 5.36 18.63 20.60
CA SER A 141 4.84 17.39 20.02
C SER A 141 5.86 16.71 19.10
N LYS A 142 5.83 15.38 19.11
CA LYS A 142 6.66 14.49 18.33
C LYS A 142 5.78 13.64 17.44
N PHE A 143 6.03 13.67 16.14
CA PHE A 143 5.19 13.06 15.12
C PHE A 143 5.88 11.82 14.54
N CYS A 144 5.15 10.72 14.42
CA CYS A 144 5.60 9.53 13.71
C CYS A 144 4.56 9.12 12.67
N PHE A 145 4.94 9.14 11.39
CA PHE A 145 4.06 8.78 10.29
C PHE A 145 4.46 7.44 9.68
N PHE A 146 3.46 6.58 9.51
CA PHE A 146 3.58 5.28 8.84
C PHE A 146 2.87 5.37 7.50
N ILE A 147 3.62 5.32 6.39
CA ILE A 147 3.10 5.52 5.04
C ILE A 147 3.46 4.29 4.20
N ASP A 148 2.44 3.54 3.78
CA ASP A 148 2.59 2.34 2.97
C ASP A 148 2.19 2.58 1.51
N GLY A 149 2.79 1.80 0.62
CA GLY A 149 2.42 1.76 -0.79
C GLY A 149 2.82 3.00 -1.58
N LEU A 150 3.99 3.61 -1.36
CA LEU A 150 4.37 4.81 -2.13
C LEU A 150 4.34 4.58 -3.64
N ASP A 151 4.59 3.35 -4.11
CA ASP A 151 4.47 2.94 -5.52
C ASP A 151 3.03 2.86 -6.05
N GLU A 152 2.03 2.93 -5.16
CA GLU A 152 0.60 2.96 -5.49
C GLU A 152 0.06 4.40 -5.59
N PHE A 153 0.93 5.41 -5.43
CA PHE A 153 0.58 6.79 -5.69
C PHE A 153 0.27 6.99 -7.18
N LYS A 154 -0.87 7.63 -7.46
CA LYS A 154 -1.27 8.01 -8.81
C LYS A 154 -0.94 9.49 -9.03
N ALA A 155 -0.04 9.73 -9.98
CA ALA A 155 0.29 11.07 -10.46
C ALA A 155 -0.95 11.76 -11.06
N GLU A 156 -1.22 13.00 -10.66
CA GLU A 156 -2.31 13.83 -11.18
C GLU A 156 -1.79 15.25 -11.49
N GLY A 157 -2.17 15.77 -12.66
CA GLY A 157 -1.70 17.08 -13.12
C GLY A 157 -0.18 17.15 -13.25
N ALA A 158 0.44 18.11 -12.54
CA ALA A 158 1.89 18.28 -12.51
C ALA A 158 2.59 17.45 -11.40
N GLN A 159 1.83 16.75 -10.55
CA GLN A 159 2.41 15.95 -9.47
C GLN A 159 2.87 14.59 -9.99
N ASP A 160 4.09 14.19 -9.62
CA ASP A 160 4.64 12.88 -9.89
C ASP A 160 5.30 12.27 -8.64
N HIS A 161 5.91 11.09 -8.79
CA HIS A 161 6.60 10.43 -7.69
C HIS A 161 7.80 11.24 -7.15
N ARG A 162 8.39 12.14 -7.95
CA ARG A 162 9.50 13.00 -7.51
C ARG A 162 8.98 14.10 -6.58
N GLU A 163 7.83 14.69 -6.90
CA GLU A 163 7.15 15.66 -6.02
C GLU A 163 6.71 15.02 -4.70
N LEU A 164 6.19 13.79 -4.74
CA LEU A 164 5.89 13.02 -3.53
C LEU A 164 7.14 12.81 -2.68
N VAL A 165 8.25 12.35 -3.29
CA VAL A 165 9.54 12.18 -2.61
C VAL A 165 10.07 13.50 -2.04
N SER A 166 9.94 14.60 -2.79
CA SER A 166 10.36 15.94 -2.36
C SER A 166 9.64 16.35 -1.08
N THR A 167 8.32 16.19 -1.05
CA THR A 167 7.51 16.48 0.14
C THR A 167 7.88 15.59 1.32
N LEU A 168 8.03 14.27 1.11
CA LEU A 168 8.40 13.34 2.19
C LEU A 168 9.80 13.65 2.75
N ARG A 169 10.74 14.03 1.89
CA ARG A 169 12.08 14.48 2.32
C ARG A 169 12.02 15.77 3.11
N GLU A 170 11.21 16.74 2.66
CA GLU A 170 11.00 17.99 3.41
C GLU A 170 10.46 17.70 4.82
N LEU A 171 9.41 16.88 4.94
CA LEU A 171 8.88 16.45 6.24
C LEU A 171 9.94 15.76 7.11
N ALA A 172 10.80 14.94 6.52
CA ALA A 172 11.86 14.22 7.24
C ALA A 172 12.97 15.13 7.77
N THR A 173 13.14 16.34 7.22
CA THR A 173 14.13 17.31 7.74
C THR A 173 13.74 17.88 9.10
N TRP A 174 12.48 17.74 9.52
CA TRP A 174 11.99 18.34 10.74
C TRP A 174 12.37 17.50 11.97
N PRO A 175 12.99 18.10 13.01
CA PRO A 175 13.61 17.38 14.14
C PRO A 175 12.63 16.67 15.09
N ASN A 176 11.33 16.89 14.88
CA ASN A 176 10.24 16.27 15.62
C ASN A 176 9.37 15.35 14.75
N VAL A 177 9.79 15.04 13.52
CA VAL A 177 9.09 14.09 12.63
C VAL A 177 9.92 12.82 12.43
N LYS A 178 9.26 11.67 12.47
CA LYS A 178 9.78 10.37 12.02
C LYS A 178 8.90 9.84 10.91
N LEU A 179 9.51 9.29 9.86
CA LEU A 179 8.79 8.66 8.76
C LEU A 179 9.19 7.19 8.65
N CYS A 180 8.21 6.30 8.73
CA CYS A 180 8.34 4.91 8.33
C CYS A 180 7.62 4.74 6.99
N LEU A 181 8.38 4.53 5.93
CA LEU A 181 7.90 4.48 4.55
C LEU A 181 8.00 3.06 4.01
N ALA A 182 7.01 2.60 3.25
CA ALA A 182 7.09 1.34 2.53
C ALA A 182 6.74 1.48 1.04
N SER A 183 7.53 0.82 0.19
CA SER A 183 7.30 0.82 -1.26
C SER A 183 7.98 -0.36 -1.95
N ARG A 184 7.67 -0.57 -3.23
CA ARG A 184 8.56 -1.31 -4.14
C ARG A 184 9.89 -0.57 -4.32
N PRO A 185 10.99 -1.29 -4.64
CA PRO A 185 12.31 -0.68 -4.87
C PRO A 185 12.41 -0.02 -6.26
N TRP A 186 11.39 0.76 -6.66
CA TRP A 186 11.47 1.54 -7.91
C TRP A 186 12.59 2.57 -7.81
N THR A 187 13.21 2.89 -8.94
CA THR A 187 14.39 3.77 -9.03
C THR A 187 14.18 5.08 -8.29
N VAL A 188 13.01 5.73 -8.44
CA VAL A 188 12.70 6.99 -7.76
C VAL A 188 12.79 6.90 -6.22
N PHE A 189 12.39 5.79 -5.62
CA PHE A 189 12.47 5.58 -4.17
C PHE A 189 13.83 5.06 -3.74
N ALA A 190 14.48 4.23 -4.56
CA ALA A 190 15.83 3.76 -4.32
C ALA A 190 16.82 4.94 -4.29
N ASP A 191 16.78 5.80 -5.30
CA ASP A 191 17.57 7.04 -5.33
C ASP A 191 17.20 7.97 -4.16
N ALA A 192 15.93 7.92 -3.73
CA ALA A 192 15.45 8.76 -2.65
C ALA A 192 15.99 8.38 -1.27
N PHE A 193 15.94 7.08 -0.94
CA PHE A 193 15.99 6.60 0.43
C PHE A 193 17.08 5.54 0.68
N THR A 194 17.76 5.01 -0.34
CA THR A 194 18.85 4.02 -0.14
C THR A 194 20.05 4.61 0.61
N SER A 195 20.28 5.92 0.49
CA SER A 195 21.34 6.61 1.22
C SER A 195 21.05 6.78 2.72
N THR A 196 19.83 6.49 3.16
CA THR A 196 19.48 6.52 4.58
C THR A 196 20.10 5.32 5.30
N LYS A 197 20.44 5.50 6.57
CA LYS A 197 21.00 4.41 7.41
C LYS A 197 19.98 3.29 7.65
N TRP A 198 18.69 3.58 7.55
CA TRP A 198 17.61 2.71 8.02
C TRP A 198 16.80 2.14 6.86
N VAL A 199 17.38 1.16 6.17
CA VAL A 199 16.72 0.45 5.08
C VAL A 199 16.51 -1.01 5.47
N LEU A 200 15.28 -1.49 5.30
CA LEU A 200 14.90 -2.88 5.53
C LEU A 200 14.43 -3.47 4.19
N GLN A 201 15.09 -4.53 3.73
CA GLN A 201 14.65 -5.31 2.57
C GLN A 201 13.87 -6.53 3.04
N LEU A 202 12.55 -6.52 2.83
CA LEU A 202 11.66 -7.45 3.52
C LEU A 202 11.81 -8.90 3.04
N GLU A 203 11.93 -9.15 1.74
CA GLU A 203 12.06 -10.50 1.17
C GLU A 203 13.30 -11.27 1.66
N ASP A 204 14.32 -10.59 2.18
CA ASP A 204 15.47 -11.26 2.77
C ASP A 204 15.23 -11.74 4.20
N LEU A 205 14.28 -11.11 4.89
CA LEU A 205 13.94 -11.42 6.28
C LEU A 205 12.84 -12.47 6.41
N THR A 206 12.06 -12.72 5.35
CA THR A 206 10.96 -13.70 5.38
C THR A 206 11.41 -15.15 5.22
N LYS A 207 12.65 -15.40 4.77
CA LYS A 207 13.17 -16.75 4.46
C LYS A 207 13.01 -17.76 5.61
N PRO A 208 13.35 -17.46 6.88
CA PRO A 208 13.19 -18.41 7.98
C PRO A 208 11.73 -18.78 8.25
N ASP A 209 10.82 -17.80 8.21
CA ASP A 209 9.39 -18.03 8.44
C ASP A 209 8.77 -18.82 7.29
N ILE A 210 9.20 -18.55 6.05
CA ILE A 210 8.80 -19.34 4.88
C ILE A 210 9.27 -20.79 5.02
N TYR A 211 10.53 -21.01 5.41
CA TYR A 211 11.04 -22.37 5.63
C TYR A 211 10.20 -23.11 6.68
N ARG A 212 9.90 -22.45 7.81
CA ARG A 212 9.04 -23.02 8.86
C ARG A 212 7.65 -23.34 8.31
N TYR A 213 7.02 -22.41 7.60
CA TYR A 213 5.69 -22.60 7.02
C TYR A 213 5.64 -23.79 6.05
N VAL A 214 6.59 -23.86 5.12
CA VAL A 214 6.66 -24.94 4.12
C VAL A 214 6.90 -26.28 4.83
N SER A 215 7.86 -26.32 5.76
CA SER A 215 8.18 -27.51 6.54
C SER A 215 6.97 -28.01 7.31
N ASP A 216 6.27 -27.14 8.04
CA ASP A 216 5.08 -27.51 8.82
C ASP A 216 3.97 -28.07 7.93
N LYS A 217 3.76 -27.49 6.74
CA LYS A 217 2.73 -27.95 5.80
C LYS A 217 3.08 -29.32 5.22
N PHE A 218 4.33 -29.52 4.80
CA PHE A 218 4.80 -30.77 4.23
C PHE A 218 4.85 -31.88 5.28
N MET A 219 5.37 -31.59 6.47
CA MET A 219 5.44 -32.55 7.56
C MET A 219 4.08 -32.97 8.10
N LYS A 220 3.03 -32.15 7.95
CA LYS A 220 1.65 -32.56 8.26
C LYS A 220 1.01 -33.46 7.20
N HIS A 221 1.64 -33.63 6.04
CA HIS A 221 1.11 -34.44 4.96
C HIS A 221 1.62 -35.90 5.06
N ASP A 222 0.73 -36.84 5.36
CA ASP A 222 1.08 -38.26 5.59
C ASP A 222 1.94 -38.87 4.48
N GLN A 223 1.61 -38.56 3.22
CA GLN A 223 2.34 -39.10 2.07
C GLN A 223 3.75 -38.55 1.97
N TYR A 224 3.97 -37.28 2.34
CA TYR A 224 5.31 -36.71 2.35
C TYR A 224 6.19 -37.40 3.38
N GLN A 225 5.67 -37.66 4.58
CA GLN A 225 6.41 -38.39 5.62
C GLN A 225 6.82 -39.80 5.17
N LYS A 226 5.94 -40.51 4.45
CA LYS A 226 6.24 -41.84 3.89
C LYS A 226 7.32 -41.76 2.82
N LEU A 227 7.19 -40.82 1.88
CA LEU A 227 8.13 -40.62 0.79
C LEU A 227 9.51 -40.17 1.28
N LEU A 228 9.56 -39.30 2.29
CA LEU A 228 10.81 -38.82 2.89
C LEU A 228 11.62 -39.98 3.50
N LYS A 229 10.97 -40.96 4.12
CA LYS A 229 11.63 -42.17 4.66
C LYS A 229 12.08 -43.12 3.55
N ALA A 230 11.26 -43.26 2.51
CA ALA A 230 11.50 -44.23 1.44
C ALA A 230 12.46 -43.74 0.36
N ARG A 231 12.57 -42.42 0.17
CA ARG A 231 13.26 -41.80 -0.97
C ARG A 231 14.00 -40.53 -0.53
N PRO A 232 15.34 -40.56 -0.47
CA PRO A 232 16.14 -39.41 -0.04
C PRO A 232 15.89 -38.13 -0.86
N GLY A 233 15.53 -38.24 -2.15
CA GLY A 233 15.33 -37.07 -3.02
C GLY A 233 14.22 -36.09 -2.59
N TYR A 234 13.34 -36.46 -1.64
CA TYR A 234 12.32 -35.53 -1.10
C TYR A 234 12.85 -34.65 0.05
N SER A 235 14.07 -34.88 0.56
CA SER A 235 14.66 -34.07 1.63
C SER A 235 14.90 -32.62 1.21
N ASP A 236 15.30 -32.44 -0.05
CA ASP A 236 15.78 -31.14 -0.55
C ASP A 236 14.63 -30.27 -1.07
N LEU A 237 13.46 -30.86 -1.30
CA LEU A 237 12.29 -30.22 -1.89
C LEU A 237 11.84 -28.98 -1.11
N ILE A 238 11.88 -29.02 0.23
CA ILE A 238 11.57 -27.85 1.07
C ILE A 238 12.54 -26.70 0.79
N GLY A 239 13.84 -26.99 0.73
CA GLY A 239 14.88 -26.00 0.45
C GLY A 239 14.76 -25.41 -0.95
N GLU A 240 14.37 -26.22 -1.93
CA GLU A 240 14.11 -25.77 -3.29
C GLU A 240 12.90 -24.84 -3.37
N VAL A 241 11.79 -25.18 -2.70
CA VAL A 241 10.60 -24.31 -2.61
C VAL A 241 10.98 -22.96 -2.01
N VAL A 242 11.69 -22.96 -0.87
CA VAL A 242 12.12 -21.72 -0.18
C VAL A 242 13.01 -20.86 -1.08
N ARG A 243 13.86 -21.48 -1.90
CA ARG A 243 14.70 -20.77 -2.86
C ARG A 243 13.88 -20.20 -4.02
N LYS A 244 12.92 -20.96 -4.54
CA LYS A 244 12.09 -20.62 -5.69
C LYS A 244 11.14 -19.45 -5.42
N VAL A 245 10.55 -19.39 -4.23
CA VAL A 245 9.56 -18.37 -3.87
C VAL A 245 10.15 -16.99 -3.55
N GLN A 246 11.49 -16.87 -3.49
CA GLN A 246 12.23 -15.61 -3.38
C GLN A 246 11.70 -14.61 -2.33
N GLY A 247 11.23 -15.11 -1.18
CA GLY A 247 10.74 -14.27 -0.07
C GLY A 247 9.32 -13.70 -0.23
N VAL A 248 8.55 -14.14 -1.24
CA VAL A 248 7.20 -13.66 -1.54
C VAL A 248 6.15 -14.66 -1.07
N PHE A 249 5.31 -14.28 -0.11
CA PHE A 249 4.35 -15.19 0.54
C PHE A 249 3.22 -15.66 -0.36
N LEU A 250 2.80 -14.84 -1.34
CA LEU A 250 1.84 -15.29 -2.36
C LEU A 250 2.35 -16.53 -3.09
N TRP A 251 3.64 -16.53 -3.44
CA TRP A 251 4.28 -17.66 -4.10
C TRP A 251 4.39 -18.87 -3.21
N VAL A 252 4.75 -18.67 -1.95
CA VAL A 252 4.76 -19.74 -0.94
C VAL A 252 3.41 -20.43 -0.88
N PHE A 253 2.31 -19.66 -0.82
CA PHE A 253 0.97 -20.23 -0.77
C PHE A 253 0.64 -21.06 -2.02
N LEU A 254 0.87 -20.51 -3.21
CA LEU A 254 0.55 -21.17 -4.48
C LEU A 254 1.38 -22.44 -4.72
N VAL A 255 2.69 -22.36 -4.53
CA VAL A 255 3.63 -23.48 -4.73
C VAL A 255 3.36 -24.59 -3.72
N VAL A 256 3.20 -24.25 -2.43
CA VAL A 256 2.92 -25.26 -1.40
C VAL A 256 1.61 -25.96 -1.68
N ARG A 257 0.54 -25.22 -2.01
CA ARG A 257 -0.76 -25.83 -2.34
C ARG A 257 -0.62 -26.80 -3.50
N ASP A 258 -0.02 -26.35 -4.60
CA ASP A 258 0.16 -27.19 -5.77
C ASP A 258 0.95 -28.45 -5.39
N LEU A 259 2.15 -28.34 -4.80
CA LEU A 259 2.96 -29.51 -4.45
C LEU A 259 2.26 -30.47 -3.47
N LEU A 260 1.42 -29.98 -2.54
CA LEU A 260 0.60 -30.86 -1.70
C LEU A 260 -0.42 -31.67 -2.53
N ASP A 261 -1.00 -31.08 -3.58
CA ASP A 261 -1.85 -31.81 -4.52
C ASP A 261 -1.04 -32.90 -5.26
N GLY A 262 0.18 -32.58 -5.72
CA GLY A 262 1.08 -33.56 -6.35
C GLY A 262 1.42 -34.74 -5.42
N LEU A 263 1.64 -34.46 -4.13
CA LEU A 263 1.81 -35.50 -3.11
C LEU A 263 0.56 -36.36 -2.94
N THR A 264 -0.63 -35.78 -3.02
CA THR A 264 -1.91 -36.51 -2.95
C THR A 264 -2.05 -37.49 -4.11
N TYR A 265 -1.60 -37.11 -5.31
CA TYR A 265 -1.61 -37.96 -6.51
C TYR A 265 -0.40 -38.90 -6.62
N ASN A 266 0.47 -38.97 -5.60
CA ASN A 266 1.70 -39.76 -5.61
C ASN A 266 2.67 -39.41 -6.76
N ASP A 267 2.73 -38.13 -7.13
CA ASP A 267 3.63 -37.67 -8.17
C ASP A 267 5.09 -38.01 -7.84
N PRO A 268 5.86 -38.56 -8.80
CA PRO A 268 7.27 -38.84 -8.59
C PRO A 268 8.04 -37.53 -8.42
N ILE A 269 9.19 -37.59 -7.74
CA ILE A 269 10.01 -36.40 -7.44
C ILE A 269 10.35 -35.56 -8.68
N LYS A 270 10.55 -36.20 -9.84
CA LYS A 270 10.75 -35.51 -11.13
C LYS A 270 9.56 -34.63 -11.50
N THR A 271 8.33 -35.11 -11.32
CA THR A 271 7.10 -34.35 -11.57
C THR A 271 6.93 -33.22 -10.54
N MET A 272 7.33 -33.45 -9.28
CA MET A 272 7.35 -32.40 -8.25
C MET A 272 8.28 -31.24 -8.63
N HIS A 273 9.48 -31.53 -9.14
CA HIS A 273 10.39 -30.48 -9.64
C HIS A 273 9.83 -29.78 -10.88
N LEU A 274 9.15 -30.51 -11.79
CA LEU A 274 8.50 -29.89 -12.95
C LEU A 274 7.41 -28.91 -12.52
N ARG A 275 6.56 -29.32 -11.57
CA ARG A 275 5.53 -28.47 -10.96
C ARG A 275 6.15 -27.22 -10.33
N LEU A 276 7.21 -27.39 -9.55
CA LEU A 276 7.95 -26.26 -8.94
C LEU A 276 8.52 -25.29 -10.00
N ASN A 277 9.07 -25.83 -11.09
CA ASN A 277 9.70 -25.03 -12.16
C ASN A 277 8.68 -24.33 -13.08
N GLN A 278 7.43 -24.81 -13.14
CA GLN A 278 6.36 -24.15 -13.88
C GLN A 278 5.94 -22.82 -13.25
N PHE A 279 6.17 -22.65 -11.94
CA PHE A 279 5.94 -21.36 -11.31
C PHE A 279 6.98 -20.35 -11.80
N PRO A 280 6.55 -19.23 -12.38
CA PRO A 280 7.46 -18.17 -12.78
C PRO A 280 8.15 -17.53 -11.57
N ASP A 281 9.27 -16.85 -11.83
CA ASP A 281 10.06 -16.18 -10.79
C ASP A 281 9.45 -14.82 -10.38
N ASP A 282 8.55 -14.27 -11.18
CA ASP A 282 7.90 -12.99 -10.95
C ASP A 282 6.39 -13.03 -11.25
N LEU A 283 5.67 -12.09 -10.65
CA LEU A 283 4.21 -12.06 -10.68
C LEU A 283 3.65 -11.76 -12.09
N GLU A 284 4.39 -11.04 -12.93
CA GLU A 284 3.95 -10.66 -14.27
C GLU A 284 3.94 -11.87 -15.19
N SER A 285 5.01 -12.66 -15.20
CA SER A 285 5.07 -13.91 -15.95
C SER A 285 4.06 -14.96 -15.44
N TYR A 286 3.63 -14.86 -14.17
CA TYR A 286 2.51 -15.66 -13.65
C TYR A 286 1.17 -15.29 -14.23
N PHE A 287 0.83 -14.00 -14.20
CA PHE A 287 -0.40 -13.51 -14.77
C PHE A 287 -0.42 -13.81 -16.26
N GLN A 288 0.71 -13.64 -16.95
CA GLN A 288 0.85 -14.03 -18.35
C GLN A 288 0.56 -15.52 -18.55
N HIS A 289 1.14 -16.42 -17.74
CA HIS A 289 0.83 -17.84 -17.82
C HIS A 289 -0.66 -18.12 -17.57
N MET A 290 -1.30 -17.49 -16.57
CA MET A 290 -2.73 -17.66 -16.31
C MET A 290 -3.56 -17.22 -17.52
N ILE A 291 -3.27 -16.06 -18.12
CA ILE A 291 -3.93 -15.57 -19.33
C ILE A 291 -3.71 -16.52 -20.51
N ASP A 292 -2.48 -17.03 -20.69
CA ASP A 292 -2.15 -17.95 -21.77
C ASP A 292 -2.81 -19.32 -21.61
N SER A 293 -3.07 -19.74 -20.38
CA SER A 293 -3.77 -20.99 -20.07
C SER A 293 -5.27 -20.95 -20.41
N ILE A 294 -5.85 -19.76 -20.61
CA ILE A 294 -7.25 -19.61 -21.02
C ILE A 294 -7.40 -20.17 -22.45
N PRO A 295 -8.32 -21.14 -22.67
CA PRO A 295 -8.59 -21.68 -24.00
C PRO A 295 -8.92 -20.56 -24.99
N LYS A 296 -8.38 -20.63 -26.21
CA LYS A 296 -8.52 -19.59 -27.24
C LYS A 296 -9.98 -19.15 -27.46
N PHE A 297 -10.91 -20.10 -27.34
CA PHE A 297 -12.34 -19.87 -27.46
C PHE A 297 -12.86 -18.79 -26.48
N TYR A 298 -12.39 -18.77 -25.22
CA TYR A 298 -12.86 -17.85 -24.18
C TYR A 298 -12.09 -16.52 -24.09
N ARG A 299 -11.09 -16.32 -24.94
CA ARG A 299 -10.17 -15.18 -24.79
C ARG A 299 -10.83 -13.85 -25.11
N LYS A 300 -11.79 -13.83 -26.04
CA LYS A 300 -12.51 -12.60 -26.41
C LYS A 300 -13.38 -12.12 -25.24
N GLU A 301 -14.15 -13.03 -24.66
CA GLU A 301 -15.04 -12.81 -23.52
C GLU A 301 -14.22 -12.41 -22.29
N THR A 302 -13.11 -13.11 -22.03
CA THR A 302 -12.19 -12.76 -20.94
C THR A 302 -11.62 -11.34 -21.13
N ALA A 303 -11.22 -10.98 -22.35
CA ALA A 303 -10.72 -9.63 -22.64
C ALA A 303 -11.80 -8.56 -22.41
N GLN A 304 -13.05 -8.82 -22.81
CA GLN A 304 -14.18 -7.92 -22.54
C GLN A 304 -14.41 -7.73 -21.04
N VAL A 305 -14.42 -8.81 -20.26
CA VAL A 305 -14.54 -8.74 -18.79
C VAL A 305 -13.40 -7.90 -18.18
N PHE A 306 -12.16 -8.07 -18.65
CA PHE A 306 -11.05 -7.24 -18.19
C PHE A 306 -11.19 -5.77 -18.59
N GLN A 307 -11.63 -5.46 -19.81
CA GLN A 307 -11.87 -4.09 -20.24
C GLN A 307 -12.96 -3.42 -19.39
N ILE A 308 -14.02 -4.14 -19.06
CA ILE A 308 -15.07 -3.66 -18.15
C ILE A 308 -14.50 -3.43 -16.75
N ALA A 309 -13.67 -4.34 -16.24
CA ALA A 309 -13.03 -4.16 -14.94
C ALA A 309 -12.07 -2.96 -14.90
N LEU A 310 -11.34 -2.72 -15.99
CA LEU A 310 -10.34 -1.65 -16.09
C LEU A 310 -10.95 -0.27 -16.38
N SER A 311 -12.15 -0.21 -16.97
CA SER A 311 -12.84 1.05 -17.26
C SER A 311 -13.55 1.66 -16.05
N ARG A 312 -13.61 0.94 -14.93
CA ARG A 312 -14.33 1.35 -13.72
C ARG A 312 -13.36 1.82 -12.64
N GLU A 313 -13.75 2.88 -11.93
CA GLU A 313 -13.01 3.31 -10.73
C GLU A 313 -13.24 2.38 -9.55
N GLU A 314 -14.41 1.74 -9.49
CA GLU A 314 -14.79 0.78 -8.44
C GLU A 314 -15.19 -0.57 -9.04
N PRO A 315 -14.87 -1.69 -8.37
CA PRO A 315 -15.17 -3.03 -8.88
C PRO A 315 -16.68 -3.27 -8.95
N LEU A 316 -17.14 -3.79 -10.09
CA LEU A 316 -18.55 -4.18 -10.25
C LEU A 316 -18.89 -5.41 -9.42
N SER A 317 -20.18 -5.57 -9.13
CA SER A 317 -20.67 -6.78 -8.48
C SER A 317 -20.49 -8.00 -9.38
N LEU A 318 -20.29 -9.18 -8.79
CA LEU A 318 -20.19 -10.43 -9.56
C LEU A 318 -21.45 -10.70 -10.39
N ILE A 319 -22.61 -10.25 -9.89
CA ILE A 319 -23.89 -10.34 -10.60
C ILE A 319 -23.81 -9.56 -11.92
N THR A 320 -23.22 -8.36 -11.91
CA THR A 320 -23.05 -7.55 -13.13
C THR A 320 -22.23 -8.29 -14.19
N TYR A 321 -21.17 -8.99 -13.79
CA TYR A 321 -20.37 -9.80 -14.72
C TYR A 321 -21.13 -11.00 -15.28
N ALA A 322 -22.07 -11.58 -14.51
CA ALA A 322 -22.88 -12.71 -14.97
C ALA A 322 -23.84 -12.34 -16.13
N PHE A 323 -24.17 -11.06 -16.28
CA PHE A 323 -25.05 -10.55 -17.32
C PHE A 323 -24.30 -9.86 -18.48
N VAL A 324 -22.97 -9.90 -18.52
CA VAL A 324 -22.20 -9.22 -19.59
C VAL A 324 -22.53 -9.81 -20.96
N ASP A 325 -22.68 -11.12 -21.05
CA ASP A 325 -23.05 -11.80 -22.30
C ASP A 325 -24.49 -11.46 -22.71
N ASP A 326 -25.42 -11.46 -21.74
CA ASP A 326 -26.83 -11.11 -21.97
C ASP A 326 -26.99 -9.64 -22.44
N LEU A 327 -26.19 -8.72 -21.89
CA LEU A 327 -26.14 -7.31 -22.30
C LEU A 327 -25.53 -7.11 -23.69
N ALA A 328 -24.64 -8.01 -24.11
CA ALA A 328 -24.06 -7.98 -25.45
C ALA A 328 -25.05 -8.51 -26.51
N GLU A 329 -25.93 -9.44 -26.14
CA GLU A 329 -26.94 -10.04 -27.03
C GLU A 329 -28.26 -9.25 -27.07
N ASP A 330 -28.66 -8.60 -25.97
CA ASP A 330 -29.84 -7.73 -25.92
C ASP A 330 -29.51 -6.37 -25.28
N PRO A 331 -29.26 -5.33 -26.09
CA PRO A 331 -29.01 -3.97 -25.60
C PRO A 331 -30.15 -3.38 -24.76
N ASN A 332 -31.37 -3.94 -24.84
CA ASN A 332 -32.53 -3.48 -24.06
C ASN A 332 -32.59 -4.07 -22.65
N LEU A 333 -31.72 -5.04 -22.34
CA LEU A 333 -31.59 -5.66 -21.02
C LEU A 333 -30.86 -4.76 -20.00
N GLY A 334 -30.57 -3.51 -20.41
CA GLY A 334 -29.91 -2.48 -19.61
C GLY A 334 -30.43 -2.44 -18.17
N LEU A 335 -29.56 -2.83 -17.23
CA LEU A 335 -29.79 -2.69 -15.81
C LEU A 335 -30.06 -1.21 -15.52
N ALA A 336 -31.33 -0.86 -15.32
CA ALA A 336 -31.76 0.48 -14.92
C ALA A 336 -31.17 0.80 -13.54
N GLY A 337 -29.93 1.30 -13.52
CA GLY A 337 -29.18 1.56 -12.29
C GLY A 337 -27.69 1.68 -12.53
N GLY A 338 -27.26 2.81 -13.07
CA GLY A 338 -25.85 3.23 -13.17
C GLY A 338 -25.36 3.32 -14.60
N ASP A 339 -24.57 4.36 -14.88
CA ASP A 339 -24.01 4.67 -16.20
C ASP A 339 -23.18 3.50 -16.78
N ILE A 340 -23.84 2.60 -17.50
CA ILE A 340 -23.22 1.52 -18.26
C ILE A 340 -23.48 1.79 -19.75
N GLU A 341 -22.77 2.77 -20.31
CA GLU A 341 -22.55 2.83 -21.75
C GLU A 341 -21.49 1.79 -22.12
N LEU A 342 -21.90 0.54 -22.34
CA LEU A 342 -21.10 -0.41 -23.10
C LEU A 342 -21.25 -0.04 -24.58
N THR A 343 -20.51 0.95 -25.04
CA THR A 343 -20.48 1.29 -26.46
C THR A 343 -19.82 0.15 -27.24
N SER A 344 -20.55 -0.37 -28.23
CA SER A 344 -20.12 -1.46 -29.12
C SER A 344 -18.86 -1.15 -29.94
N SER A 345 -18.35 0.10 -29.89
CA SER A 345 -17.16 0.54 -30.62
C SER A 345 -15.83 0.09 -30.00
N ALA A 346 -15.83 -0.48 -28.78
CA ALA A 346 -14.62 -1.02 -28.16
C ALA A 346 -14.28 -2.47 -28.58
N ILE A 347 -15.15 -3.12 -29.36
CA ILE A 347 -15.05 -4.56 -29.67
C ILE A 347 -14.38 -4.83 -31.04
N ASP A 348 -14.23 -3.83 -31.92
CA ASP A 348 -13.81 -4.05 -33.31
C ASP A 348 -12.39 -3.58 -33.68
N ASP A 349 -11.57 -3.08 -32.76
CA ASP A 349 -10.17 -2.72 -33.08
C ASP A 349 -9.17 -3.15 -31.99
N LYS A 350 -8.68 -4.40 -32.09
CA LYS A 350 -7.26 -4.84 -32.00
C LYS A 350 -7.08 -6.34 -31.74
#